data_AF-A0A954W609-F1
#
_entry.id   AF-A0A954W609-F1
#
_cell.length_a   1.000
_cell.length_b   1.000
_cell.length_c   1.000
_cell.angle_alpha   90.00
_cell.angle_beta   90.00
_cell.angle_gamma   90.00
#
_symmetry.space_group_name_H-M   'P 1'
#
loop_
_entity.id
_entity.type
_entity.pdbx_description
1 polymer ?
#
loop_
_entity_poly.entity_id
_entity_poly.type
_entity_poly.pdbx_seq_one_letter_code
_entity_poly.pdbx_strand_id
1 'polypeptide(L)' 'MHPMIQEQLQQQTRRHFLQQSAAGIGGMALASMLGGQASGASAADPLAPREPHFPAKAKQVIYLHLTGSPPHL' A
#
# COMPACT_ATOMS: atom_id res chain seq x y z
N MET A 1 -13.62 14.15 -48.63
CA MET A 1 -13.22 14.46 -47.24
C MET A 1 -14.43 15.04 -46.54
N HIS A 2 -14.82 14.54 -45.36
CA HIS A 2 -16.08 14.90 -44.70
C HIS A 2 -15.98 16.25 -43.98
N PRO A 3 -16.61 17.33 -44.50
CA PRO A 3 -16.43 18.70 -43.98
C PRO A 3 -16.88 18.87 -42.52
N MET A 4 -17.87 18.09 -42.06
CA MET A 4 -18.34 18.13 -40.68
C MET A 4 -17.28 17.73 -39.65
N ILE A 5 -16.37 16.80 -39.99
CA ILE A 5 -15.33 16.35 -39.06
C ILE A 5 -14.30 17.47 -38.83
N GLN A 6 -14.03 18.27 -39.88
CA GLN A 6 -13.08 19.36 -39.83
C GLN A 6 -13.60 20.53 -38.98
N GLU A 7 -14.89 20.86 -39.10
CA GLU A 7 -15.52 21.87 -38.22
C GLU A 7 -15.52 21.43 -36.75
N GLN A 8 -15.82 20.15 -36.47
CA GLN A 8 -15.78 19.60 -35.11
C GLN A 8 -14.38 19.72 -34.47
N LEU A 9 -13.32 19.41 -35.24
CA LEU A 9 -11.94 19.54 -34.77
C LEU A 9 -11.52 20.99 -34.55
N GLN A 10 -12.00 21.93 -35.37
CA GLN A 10 -11.75 23.36 -35.17
C GLN A 10 -12.41 23.91 -33.90
N GLN A 11 -13.53 23.33 -33.47
CA GLN A 11 -14.23 23.69 -32.22
C GLN A 11 -13.57 23.08 -30.97
N GLN A 12 -12.77 22.01 -31.10
CA GLN A 12 -12.02 21.43 -29.98
C GLN A 12 -10.76 22.24 -29.64
N THR A 13 -10.95 23.28 -28.83
CA THR A 13 -9.85 24.09 -28.31
C THR A 13 -9.18 23.45 -27.10
N ARG A 14 -7.96 23.92 -26.77
CA ARG A 14 -7.25 23.56 -25.52
C ARG A 14 -8.13 23.71 -24.27
N ARG A 15 -9.01 24.71 -24.25
CA ARG A 15 -9.93 24.95 -23.14
C ARG A 15 -10.95 23.82 -22.98
N HIS A 16 -11.50 23.30 -24.08
CA HIS A 16 -12.41 22.15 -24.04
C HIS A 16 -11.72 20.88 -23.53
N PHE A 17 -10.50 20.62 -24.00
CA PHE A 17 -9.70 19.48 -23.53
C PHE A 17 -9.41 19.55 -22.03
N LEU A 18 -8.97 20.72 -21.53
CA LEU A 18 -8.70 20.91 -20.11
C LEU A 18 -9.96 20.80 -19.26
N GLN A 19 -11.09 21.34 -19.75
CA GLN A 19 -12.38 21.23 -19.07
C GLN A 19 -12.86 19.78 -18.97
N GLN A 20 -12.73 18.98 -20.03
CA GLN A 20 -13.12 17.57 -20.03
C GLN A 20 -12.19 16.69 -19.19
N SER A 21 -10.90 17.04 -19.12
CA SER A 21 -9.90 16.25 -18.38
C SER A 21 -9.84 16.60 -16.89
N ALA A 22 -10.43 17.72 -16.47
CA ALA A 22 -10.34 18.23 -15.10
C ALA A 22 -10.84 17.24 -14.04
N ALA A 23 -11.95 16.53 -14.31
CA ALA A 23 -12.51 15.55 -13.39
C ALA A 23 -11.58 14.34 -13.19
N GLY A 24 -10.92 13.86 -14.24
CA GLY A 24 -9.99 12.74 -14.16
C GLY A 24 -8.72 13.09 -13.39
N ILE A 25 -8.10 14.23 -13.71
CA ILE A 25 -6.90 14.73 -13.01
C ILE A 25 -7.23 15.03 -11.54
N GLY A 26 -8.38 15.65 -11.28
CA GLY A 26 -8.87 15.92 -9.92
C GLY A 26 -9.12 14.64 -9.12
N GLY A 27 -9.71 13.61 -9.75
CA GLY A 27 -9.90 12.30 -9.14
C GLY A 27 -8.59 11.61 -8.76
N MET A 28 -7.58 11.67 -9.64
CA MET A 28 -6.24 11.16 -9.32
C MET A 28 -5.57 11.91 -8.16
N ALA A 29 -5.69 13.24 -8.14
CA ALA A 29 -5.15 14.05 -7.05
C ALA A 29 -5.84 13.74 -5.72
N LEU A 30 -7.17 13.63 -5.71
CA LEU A 30 -7.95 13.25 -4.54
C LEU A 30 -7.59 11.84 -4.07
N ALA A 31 -7.45 10.88 -4.98
CA ALA A 31 -7.01 9.52 -4.67
C ALA A 31 -5.59 9.50 -4.11
N SER A 32 -4.69 10.37 -4.55
CA SER A 32 -3.34 10.49 -3.96
C SER A 32 -3.39 11.07 -2.54
N MET A 33 -4.23 12.08 -2.30
CA MET A 33 -4.39 12.70 -0.97
C MET A 33 -5.06 11.76 0.03
N LEU A 34 -6.07 11.00 -0.41
CA LEU A 34 -6.81 10.07 0.44
C LEU A 34 -6.13 8.69 0.53
N GLY A 35 -5.51 8.23 -0.55
CA GLY A 35 -4.86 6.92 -0.66
C GLY A 35 -3.59 6.79 0.17
N GLY A 36 -2.89 7.90 0.47
CA GLY A 36 -1.80 7.92 1.45
C GLY A 36 -2.25 7.56 2.88
N GLN A 37 -3.55 7.70 3.18
CA GLN A 37 -4.16 7.36 4.47
C GLN A 37 -4.85 5.98 4.45
N ALA A 38 -5.18 5.46 3.26
CA ALA A 38 -5.92 4.21 3.07
C ALA A 38 -5.04 2.96 3.16
N SER A 39 -3.72 3.09 3.00
CA SER A 39 -2.80 2.19 3.70
C SER A 39 -2.87 2.57 5.18
N GLY A 40 -4.00 2.23 5.82
CA GLY A 40 -4.00 2.09 7.27
C GLY A 40 -2.77 1.28 7.58
N ALA A 41 -1.83 1.87 8.32
CA ALA A 41 -0.69 1.15 8.85
C ALA A 41 -1.25 -0.19 9.27
N SER A 42 -0.81 -1.29 8.63
CA SER A 42 -1.18 -2.65 9.02
C SER A 42 -1.06 -2.61 10.53
N ALA A 43 -2.20 -2.57 11.22
CA ALA A 43 -2.22 -2.12 12.61
C ALA A 43 -1.31 -3.11 13.29
N ALA A 44 -0.08 -2.68 13.58
CA ALA A 44 1.01 -3.61 13.81
C ALA A 44 0.53 -4.42 14.99
N ASP A 45 0.21 -5.69 14.73
CA ASP A 45 -0.51 -6.49 15.69
C ASP A 45 0.30 -6.36 16.98
N PRO A 46 -0.29 -5.81 18.07
CA PRO A 46 0.46 -5.53 19.28
C PRO A 46 1.03 -6.82 19.89
N LEU A 47 0.54 -7.98 19.43
CA LEU A 47 1.02 -9.31 19.76
C LEU A 47 1.87 -9.95 18.65
N ALA A 48 2.20 -9.21 17.58
CA ALA A 48 3.10 -9.67 16.54
C ALA A 48 4.47 -10.03 17.17
N PRO A 49 5.03 -11.20 16.84
CA PRO A 49 6.38 -11.55 17.24
C PRO A 49 7.37 -10.47 16.77
N ARG A 50 8.14 -9.91 17.71
CA ARG A 50 9.20 -8.95 17.40
C ARG A 50 10.40 -9.67 16.81
N GLU A 51 11.08 -9.03 15.87
CA GLU A 51 12.34 -9.54 15.37
C GLU A 51 13.39 -9.60 16.51
N PRO A 52 14.09 -10.73 16.68
CA PRO A 52 15.18 -10.83 17.64
C PRO A 52 16.34 -9.90 17.27
N HIS A 53 17.03 -9.34 18.27
CA HIS A 53 18.21 -8.48 18.03
C HIS A 53 19.38 -9.22 17.36
N PHE A 54 19.39 -10.56 17.42
CA PHE A 54 20.44 -11.41 16.85
C PHE A 54 19.84 -12.50 15.97
N PRO A 55 20.54 -12.90 14.90
CA PRO A 55 20.09 -14.01 14.07
C PRO A 55 19.97 -15.30 14.89
N ALA A 56 18.91 -16.06 14.65
CA ALA A 56 18.71 -17.35 15.29
C ALA A 56 19.84 -18.31 14.89
N LYS A 57 20.63 -18.74 15.88
CA LYS A 57 21.75 -19.68 15.65
C LYS A 57 21.29 -21.13 15.54
N ALA A 58 20.15 -21.48 16.13
CA ALA A 58 19.59 -22.84 16.13
C ALA A 58 18.23 -22.88 15.45
N LYS A 59 18.01 -23.90 14.62
CA LYS A 59 16.73 -24.10 13.90
C LYS A 59 15.68 -24.83 14.74
N GLN A 60 16.12 -25.71 15.65
CA GLN A 60 15.27 -26.53 16.51
C GLN A 60 15.94 -26.71 17.89
N VAL A 61 15.16 -26.59 18.96
CA VAL A 61 15.61 -26.82 20.35
C VAL A 61 14.62 -27.80 20.99
N ILE A 62 15.12 -28.95 21.44
CA ILE A 62 14.33 -29.93 22.19
C ILE A 62 14.78 -29.85 23.64
N TYR A 63 13.87 -29.40 24.52
CA TYR A 63 14.11 -29.35 25.95
C TYR A 63 13.39 -30.52 26.64
N LEU A 64 14.16 -31.39 27.27
CA LEU A 64 13.64 -32.56 27.97
C LEU A 64 13.78 -32.37 29.48
N HIS A 65 12.66 -32.22 30.18
CA HIS A 65 12.62 -32.33 31.65
C HIS A 65 12.60 -33.81 32.04
N LEU A 66 13.69 -34.29 32.61
CA LEU A 66 13.75 -35.61 33.21
C LEU A 66 13.30 -35.53 34.67
N THR A 67 12.32 -36.35 35.05
CA THR A 67 11.85 -36.43 36.44
C THR A 67 12.97 -37.01 37.31
N GLY A 68 13.57 -36.20 38.20
CA GLY A 68 14.53 -36.66 39.19
C GLY A 68 15.81 -35.83 39.37
N SER A 69 16.04 -34.74 38.62
CA SER A 69 17.17 -33.82 38.89
C SER A 69 16.78 -32.74 39.91
N PRO A 70 17.73 -32.18 40.69
CA PRO A 70 17.43 -31.05 41.57
C PRO A 70 16.85 -29.87 40.76
N PRO A 71 15.74 -29.26 41.18
CA PRO A 71 15.27 -28.04 40.56
C PRO A 71 16.24 -26.92 40.95
N HIS A 72 17.01 -26.41 39.98
CA HIS A 72 17.84 -25.24 40.19
C HIS A 72 16.99 -23.97 39.96
N LEU A 73 16.97 -23.10 40.96
CA LEU A 73 16.84 -21.66 40.78
C LEU A 73 18.21 -21.10 40.33
#